data_AF-A0AA47N508-F1
#
_entry.id   AF-A0AA47N508-F1
#
_cell.length_a   1.000
_cell.length_b   1.000
_cell.length_c   1.000
_cell.angle_alpha   90.00
_cell.angle_beta   90.00
_cell.angle_gamma   90.00
#
_symmetry.space_group_name_H-M   'P 1'
#
loop_
_entity.id
_entity.type
_entity.pdbx_description
1 polymer ?
#
loop_
_entity_poly.entity_id
_entity_poly.type
_entity_poly.pdbx_seq_one_letter_code
_entity_poly.pdbx_strand_id
1 'polypeptide(L)'
;MKRRDVRLVGGASRCEGELEVMHQSQWRPISYSYRSWREQEAGVACRQLGCGALAYTGRAPPPAGPHNTWRFLTDCGGAEAALTDCGVMRPQQTAADAPVLVICSDILLRPNISMASMMAGDPRVSRDPDQDRLSVFRGHSFTITCSVRPQYPGGTFNLHFAGTNRTDTYTQPAVNHTAHFPFPAARSAHQGNYTCVYLVSFHATVFTSESAVLFITIWKCEPALKLSLTASGAKKWLK
;
A
#
# COMPACT_ATOMS: atom_id res chain seq x y z
N MET A 1 1.35 5.57 -28.90
CA MET A 1 1.11 5.21 -27.48
C MET A 1 1.53 3.75 -27.28
N LYS A 2 2.84 3.45 -27.09
CA LYS A 2 3.42 2.09 -26.96
C LYS A 2 3.72 1.71 -25.49
N ARG A 3 2.79 2.00 -24.58
CA ARG A 3 3.06 1.94 -23.13
C ARG A 3 2.98 0.54 -22.51
N ARG A 4 2.77 -0.53 -23.30
CA ARG A 4 2.46 -1.88 -22.77
C ARG A 4 3.18 -3.03 -23.50
N ASP A 5 4.37 -2.76 -24.03
CA ASP A 5 5.13 -3.82 -24.70
C ASP A 5 6.01 -4.62 -23.73
N VAL A 6 5.95 -4.35 -22.41
CA VAL A 6 6.75 -5.02 -21.38
C VAL A 6 5.86 -5.42 -20.21
N ARG A 7 6.09 -6.60 -19.62
CA ARG A 7 5.44 -7.06 -18.39
C ARG A 7 6.38 -7.93 -17.55
N LEU A 8 6.10 -7.98 -16.25
CA LEU A 8 6.73 -8.94 -15.34
C LEU A 8 5.70 -10.02 -14.98
N VAL A 9 6.09 -11.29 -15.08
CA VAL A 9 5.21 -12.44 -14.84
C VAL A 9 5.78 -13.37 -13.77
N GLY A 10 4.90 -14.09 -13.06
CA GLY A 10 5.30 -15.08 -12.06
C GLY A 10 5.90 -14.50 -10.77
N GLY A 11 5.99 -13.17 -10.62
CA GLY A 11 6.37 -12.51 -9.38
C GLY A 11 5.19 -12.24 -8.45
N ALA A 12 5.50 -11.84 -7.21
CA ALA A 12 4.48 -11.54 -6.20
C ALA A 12 3.79 -10.18 -6.40
N SER A 13 4.28 -9.35 -7.33
CA SER A 13 3.72 -8.05 -7.67
C SER A 13 3.79 -7.74 -9.16
N ARG A 14 3.14 -6.65 -9.58
CA ARG A 14 3.25 -6.12 -10.95
C ARG A 14 4.63 -5.56 -11.30
N CYS A 15 5.50 -5.37 -10.31
CA CYS A 15 6.81 -4.74 -10.42
C CYS A 15 7.95 -5.74 -10.13
N GLU A 16 7.64 -7.03 -10.22
CA GLU A 16 8.53 -8.12 -9.91
C GLU A 16 8.19 -9.34 -10.78
N GLY A 17 9.21 -10.05 -11.26
CA GLY A 17 9.04 -11.33 -11.92
C GLY A 17 9.92 -11.50 -13.16
N GLU A 18 9.59 -12.51 -13.94
CA GLU A 18 10.24 -12.79 -15.22
C GLU A 18 9.85 -11.72 -16.24
N LEU A 19 10.86 -11.15 -16.89
CA LEU A 19 10.69 -10.09 -17.86
C LEU A 19 10.27 -10.66 -19.22
N GLU A 20 9.05 -10.34 -19.61
CA GLU A 20 8.54 -10.62 -20.94
C GLU A 20 8.31 -9.35 -21.75
N VAL A 21 8.56 -9.47 -23.05
CA VAL A 21 8.38 -8.38 -24.01
C VAL A 21 7.48 -8.81 -25.15
N MET A 22 6.53 -7.94 -25.51
CA MET A 22 5.72 -8.07 -26.70
C MET A 22 6.51 -7.59 -27.91
N HIS A 23 6.82 -8.51 -28.82
CA HIS A 23 7.45 -8.18 -30.08
C HIS A 23 6.89 -9.09 -31.17
N GLN A 24 6.63 -8.54 -32.36
CA GLN A 24 6.00 -9.28 -33.47
C GLN A 24 4.71 -10.02 -33.05
N SER A 25 3.87 -9.35 -32.25
CA SER A 25 2.60 -9.88 -31.72
C SER A 25 2.75 -11.13 -30.83
N GLN A 26 3.94 -11.37 -30.26
CA GLN A 26 4.19 -12.47 -29.34
C GLN A 26 4.87 -11.98 -28.06
N TRP A 27 4.34 -12.42 -26.92
CA TRP A 27 5.02 -12.33 -25.63
C TRP A 27 6.04 -13.45 -25.54
N ARG A 28 7.30 -13.11 -25.24
CA ARG A 28 8.32 -14.09 -24.89
C ARG A 28 9.23 -13.53 -23.80
N PRO A 29 9.79 -14.40 -22.94
CA PRO A 29 10.79 -14.00 -21.96
C PRO A 29 12.09 -13.56 -22.64
N ILE A 30 12.79 -12.60 -22.04
CA ILE A 30 14.16 -12.28 -22.44
C ILE A 30 15.11 -13.36 -21.89
N SER A 31 15.93 -13.95 -22.75
CA SER A 31 16.99 -14.87 -22.32
C SER A 31 18.14 -14.08 -21.70
N TYR A 32 18.50 -14.42 -20.46
CA TYR A 32 19.61 -13.79 -19.76
C TYR A 32 20.93 -14.12 -20.48
N SER A 33 21.69 -13.08 -20.84
CA SER A 33 23.07 -13.21 -21.29
C SER A 33 23.92 -12.13 -20.63
N TYR A 34 25.02 -12.53 -20.00
CA TYR A 34 25.94 -11.62 -19.31
C TYR A 34 26.55 -10.55 -20.24
N ARG A 35 26.50 -10.76 -21.56
CA ARG A 35 27.02 -9.80 -22.56
C ARG A 35 26.03 -8.71 -22.92
N SER A 36 24.73 -8.96 -22.76
CA SER A 36 23.67 -8.09 -23.32
C SER A 36 22.55 -7.74 -22.35
N TRP A 37 22.57 -8.25 -21.12
CA TRP A 37 21.65 -7.84 -20.06
C TRP A 37 22.43 -7.32 -18.85
N ARG A 38 22.26 -6.03 -18.55
CA ARG A 38 22.86 -5.35 -17.38
C ARG A 38 21.77 -4.60 -16.59
N GLU A 39 22.21 -3.93 -15.53
CA GLU A 39 21.34 -3.13 -14.67
C GLU A 39 20.69 -1.95 -15.43
N GLN A 40 21.34 -1.44 -16.47
CA GLN A 40 20.81 -0.34 -17.28
C GLN A 40 19.51 -0.73 -18.00
N GLU A 41 19.50 -1.90 -18.65
CA GLU A 41 18.32 -2.44 -19.32
C GLU A 41 17.19 -2.71 -18.32
N ALA A 42 17.51 -3.34 -17.19
CA ALA A 42 16.53 -3.61 -16.15
C ALA A 42 15.95 -2.32 -15.54
N GLY A 43 16.76 -1.27 -15.41
CA GLY A 43 16.32 0.07 -14.99
C GLY A 43 15.35 0.71 -15.98
N VAL A 44 15.61 0.61 -17.29
CA VAL A 44 14.68 1.06 -18.34
C VAL A 44 13.35 0.31 -18.22
N ALA A 45 13.39 -1.02 -18.04
CA ALA A 45 12.19 -1.82 -17.86
C ALA A 45 11.36 -1.37 -16.64
N CYS A 46 11.99 -1.16 -15.49
CA CYS A 46 11.31 -0.69 -14.27
C CYS A 46 10.63 0.67 -14.44
N ARG A 47 11.27 1.60 -15.14
CA ARG A 47 10.66 2.90 -15.45
C ARG A 47 9.53 2.79 -16.46
N GLN A 48 9.71 1.98 -17.51
CA GLN A 48 8.67 1.74 -18.52
C GLN A 48 7.40 1.16 -17.90
N LEU A 49 7.55 0.29 -16.88
CA LEU A 49 6.45 -0.29 -16.09
C LEU A 49 5.85 0.66 -15.03
N GLY A 50 6.48 1.82 -14.81
CA GLY A 50 6.10 2.76 -13.74
C GLY A 50 6.26 2.16 -12.35
N CYS A 51 7.32 1.37 -12.16
CA CYS A 51 7.62 0.62 -10.93
C CYS A 51 8.77 1.24 -10.11
N GLY A 52 9.28 2.39 -10.52
CA GLY A 52 10.37 3.09 -9.85
C GLY A 52 11.75 2.70 -10.41
N ALA A 53 12.74 2.69 -9.53
CA ALA A 53 14.12 2.32 -9.85
C ALA A 53 14.27 0.79 -9.90
N LEU A 54 15.43 0.32 -10.38
CA LEU A 54 15.80 -1.08 -10.25
C LEU A 54 16.15 -1.38 -8.79
N ALA A 55 15.61 -2.46 -8.23
CA ALA A 55 16.05 -3.00 -6.95
C ALA A 55 17.00 -4.20 -7.13
N TYR A 56 16.69 -5.07 -8.09
CA TYR A 56 17.51 -6.24 -8.40
C TYR A 56 17.24 -6.75 -9.82
N THR A 57 18.26 -7.30 -10.47
CA THR A 57 18.10 -8.09 -11.68
C THR A 57 18.99 -9.32 -11.65
N GLY A 58 18.51 -10.41 -12.23
CA GLY A 58 19.24 -11.68 -12.23
C GLY A 58 18.62 -12.71 -13.16
N ARG A 59 18.74 -13.98 -12.77
CA ARG A 59 18.25 -15.14 -13.51
C ARG A 59 17.09 -15.78 -12.77
N ALA A 60 16.00 -16.05 -13.47
CA ALA A 60 14.97 -16.97 -13.00
C ALA A 60 15.39 -18.42 -13.29
N PRO A 61 14.83 -19.41 -12.58
CA PRO A 61 15.04 -20.81 -12.94
C PRO A 61 14.60 -21.08 -14.39
N PRO A 62 15.45 -21.71 -15.23
CA PRO A 62 15.04 -22.04 -16.60
C PRO A 62 13.88 -23.05 -16.57
N PRO A 63 12.89 -22.90 -17.48
CA PRO A 63 11.80 -23.86 -17.58
C PRO A 63 12.32 -25.23 -18.06
N ALA A 64 11.53 -26.26 -17.79
CA ALA A 64 11.86 -27.62 -18.21
C ALA A 64 11.76 -27.75 -19.74
N GLY A 65 12.91 -27.78 -20.41
CA GLY A 65 13.02 -28.04 -21.85
C GLY A 65 13.14 -26.79 -22.73
N PRO A 66 13.19 -26.98 -24.07
CA PRO A 66 13.33 -25.88 -25.01
C PRO A 66 12.15 -24.92 -24.95
N HIS A 67 12.42 -23.62 -24.89
CA HIS A 67 11.43 -22.57 -24.85
C HIS A 67 11.83 -21.42 -25.77
N ASN A 68 10.83 -20.66 -26.23
CA ASN A 68 11.02 -19.54 -27.13
C ASN A 68 11.31 -18.27 -26.33
N THR A 69 12.42 -17.62 -26.60
CA THR A 69 12.88 -16.42 -25.92
C THR A 69 13.15 -15.30 -26.92
N TRP A 70 13.29 -14.08 -26.38
CA TRP A 70 13.94 -12.98 -27.06
C TRP A 70 15.40 -12.91 -26.63
N ARG A 71 16.30 -13.03 -27.60
CA ARG A 71 17.68 -12.61 -27.41
C ARG A 71 17.74 -11.10 -27.56
N PHE A 72 18.07 -10.43 -26.47
CA PHE A 72 18.23 -8.98 -26.45
C PHE A 72 19.67 -8.62 -26.79
N LEU A 73 19.86 -7.75 -27.78
CA LEU A 73 21.16 -7.28 -28.26
C LEU A 73 21.17 -5.75 -28.14
N THR A 74 21.86 -5.22 -27.15
CA THR A 74 21.83 -3.78 -26.83
C THR A 74 23.01 -3.34 -25.96
N ASP A 75 23.13 -2.03 -25.81
CA ASP A 75 23.91 -1.33 -24.79
C ASP A 75 23.10 -0.09 -24.35
N CYS A 76 22.03 -0.28 -23.56
CA CYS A 76 21.17 0.84 -23.19
C CYS A 76 21.95 1.82 -22.31
N GLY A 77 21.84 3.12 -22.61
CA GLY A 77 22.43 4.18 -21.78
C GLY A 77 21.73 4.35 -20.44
N GLY A 78 20.54 3.78 -20.29
CA GLY A 78 19.74 3.82 -19.06
C GLY A 78 18.86 5.06 -18.97
N ALA A 79 18.69 5.85 -20.03
CA ALA A 79 17.82 7.04 -20.08
C ALA A 79 16.61 6.86 -21.02
N GLU A 80 16.57 5.74 -21.73
CA GLU A 80 15.54 5.40 -22.70
C GLU A 80 14.18 5.22 -22.04
N ALA A 81 13.13 5.52 -22.83
CA ALA A 81 11.74 5.40 -22.39
C ALA A 81 11.23 3.97 -22.49
N ALA A 82 11.74 3.19 -23.46
CA ALA A 82 11.42 1.79 -23.64
C ALA A 82 12.64 0.94 -24.03
N LEU A 83 12.60 -0.35 -23.71
CA LEU A 83 13.64 -1.31 -24.13
C LEU A 83 13.80 -1.39 -25.65
N THR A 84 12.72 -1.16 -26.40
CA THR A 84 12.73 -1.14 -27.87
C THR A 84 13.39 0.11 -28.46
N ASP A 85 13.70 1.12 -27.65
CA ASP A 85 14.39 2.34 -28.11
C ASP A 85 15.92 2.17 -28.13
N CYS A 86 16.48 1.28 -27.29
CA CYS A 86 17.91 1.00 -27.26
C CYS A 86 18.30 -0.38 -27.81
N GLY A 87 17.40 -1.36 -27.78
CA GLY A 87 17.76 -2.75 -28.07
C GLY A 87 17.02 -3.41 -29.21
N VAL A 88 17.68 -4.39 -29.83
CA VAL A 88 17.11 -5.25 -30.87
C VAL A 88 16.77 -6.60 -30.29
N MET A 89 15.53 -7.05 -30.53
CA MET A 89 15.06 -8.38 -30.13
C MET A 89 15.14 -9.35 -31.29
N ARG A 90 15.79 -10.49 -31.07
CA ARG A 90 15.86 -11.59 -32.03
C ARG A 90 15.19 -12.83 -31.45
N PRO A 91 14.34 -13.53 -32.20
CA PRO A 91 13.76 -14.78 -31.73
C PRO A 91 14.87 -15.81 -31.53
N GLN A 92 14.82 -16.51 -30.40
CA GLN A 92 15.71 -17.64 -30.11
C GLN A 92 14.88 -18.77 -29.49
N GLN A 93 15.31 -20.01 -29.69
CA GLN A 93 14.84 -21.15 -28.93
C GLN A 93 16.04 -21.71 -28.16
N THR A 94 15.87 -21.92 -26.86
CA THR A 94 16.95 -22.36 -25.98
C THR A 94 16.39 -23.24 -24.87
N ALA A 95 17.19 -24.18 -24.39
CA ALA A 95 16.86 -25.02 -23.24
C ALA A 95 17.76 -24.73 -22.02
N ALA A 96 18.81 -23.91 -22.22
CA ALA A 96 19.84 -23.67 -21.22
C ALA A 96 19.81 -22.24 -20.66
N ASP A 97 19.33 -21.27 -21.44
CA ASP A 97 19.33 -19.89 -20.98
C ASP A 97 18.17 -19.65 -20.02
N ALA A 98 18.49 -19.03 -18.88
CA ALA A 98 17.53 -18.61 -17.89
C ALA A 98 16.75 -17.36 -18.36
N PRO A 99 15.45 -17.24 -18.06
CA PRO A 99 14.75 -15.96 -18.19
C PRO A 99 15.38 -14.89 -17.29
N VAL A 100 15.29 -13.64 -17.75
CA VAL A 100 15.68 -12.49 -16.92
C VAL A 100 14.65 -12.29 -15.81
N LEU A 101 15.14 -12.24 -14.56
CA LEU A 101 14.37 -11.81 -13.39
C LEU A 101 14.62 -10.32 -13.13
N VAL A 102 13.56 -9.55 -12.93
CA VAL A 102 13.63 -8.14 -12.55
C VAL A 102 12.77 -7.89 -11.31
N ILE A 103 13.34 -7.16 -10.36
CA ILE A 103 12.66 -6.64 -9.18
C ILE A 103 12.90 -5.13 -9.20
N CYS A 104 11.83 -4.36 -9.28
CA CYS A 104 11.91 -2.91 -9.19
C CYS A 104 11.77 -2.47 -7.73
N SER A 105 12.07 -1.20 -7.45
CA SER A 105 11.97 -0.56 -6.14
C SER A 105 10.52 -0.31 -5.74
N ASP A 106 9.66 -1.27 -6.02
CA ASP A 106 8.21 -1.21 -6.06
C ASP A 106 7.63 -0.11 -5.17
N ILE A 107 6.98 0.87 -5.80
CA ILE A 107 6.41 1.99 -5.06
C ILE A 107 5.14 1.47 -4.41
N LEU A 108 5.29 0.91 -3.20
CA LEU A 108 4.17 0.56 -2.34
C LEU A 108 3.32 1.81 -2.17
N LEU A 109 2.18 1.83 -2.85
CA LEU A 109 1.25 2.95 -2.76
C LEU A 109 0.90 3.20 -1.30
N ARG A 110 0.85 4.48 -0.94
CA ARG A 110 0.50 4.92 0.40
C ARG A 110 -0.77 4.21 0.89
N PRO A 111 -0.73 3.49 2.03
CA PRO A 111 -1.91 2.86 2.59
C PRO A 111 -2.91 3.92 3.03
N ASN A 112 -4.19 3.59 2.93
CA ASN A 112 -5.27 4.39 3.47
C ASN A 112 -5.47 4.02 4.95
N ILE A 113 -5.71 5.04 5.77
CA ILE A 113 -6.06 4.91 7.18
C ILE A 113 -7.41 5.60 7.39
N SER A 114 -8.34 4.91 8.03
CA SER A 114 -9.64 5.48 8.37
C SER A 114 -10.10 4.94 9.71
N MET A 115 -11.08 5.62 10.32
CA MET A 115 -11.78 5.06 11.48
C MET A 115 -13.28 5.04 11.26
N ALA A 116 -13.90 4.00 11.82
CA ALA A 116 -15.34 3.89 11.94
C ALA A 116 -15.70 3.83 13.42
N SER A 117 -16.67 4.65 13.83
CA SER A 117 -17.36 4.49 15.11
C SER A 117 -18.74 3.90 14.85
N MET A 118 -19.20 2.99 15.71
CA MET A 118 -20.52 2.35 15.55
C MET A 118 -21.70 3.33 15.70
N MET A 119 -21.44 4.60 16.04
CA MET A 119 -22.44 5.68 16.05
C MET A 119 -22.31 6.64 14.87
N ALA A 120 -21.56 6.29 13.81
CA ALA A 120 -21.44 7.09 12.58
C ALA A 120 -22.74 7.18 11.74
N GLY A 121 -23.90 6.96 12.38
CA GLY A 121 -25.25 7.18 11.87
C GLY A 121 -26.25 7.66 12.95
N ASP A 122 -25.80 8.08 14.14
CA ASP A 122 -26.69 8.72 15.13
C ASP A 122 -26.87 10.22 14.77
N PRO A 123 -28.10 10.70 14.53
CA PRO A 123 -28.38 12.10 14.19
C PRO A 123 -27.96 13.15 15.24
N ARG A 124 -27.47 12.75 16.42
CA ARG A 124 -27.08 13.66 17.51
C ARG A 124 -25.61 14.09 17.53
N VAL A 125 -24.83 13.75 16.50
CA VAL A 125 -23.43 14.17 16.38
C VAL A 125 -23.34 15.40 15.48
N SER A 126 -22.95 16.54 16.06
CA SER A 126 -22.69 17.78 15.33
C SER A 126 -21.57 17.54 14.32
N ARG A 127 -21.92 17.60 13.03
CA ARG A 127 -20.97 17.54 11.93
C ARG A 127 -20.36 18.94 11.81
N ASP A 128 -19.22 19.18 12.45
CA ASP A 128 -18.41 20.37 12.18
C ASP A 128 -17.89 20.26 10.73
N PRO A 129 -18.26 21.15 9.80
CA PRO A 129 -17.91 21.04 8.39
C PRO A 129 -16.44 21.36 8.09
N ASP A 130 -15.66 21.86 9.06
CA ASP A 130 -14.45 22.63 8.70
C ASP A 130 -13.10 22.03 9.12
N GLN A 131 -13.02 20.80 9.65
CA GLN A 131 -11.67 20.26 9.96
C GLN A 131 -11.45 18.75 10.09
N ASP A 132 -12.18 17.85 9.42
CA ASP A 132 -11.78 16.41 9.30
C ASP A 132 -11.32 15.75 10.64
N ARG A 133 -11.91 16.20 11.76
CA ARG A 133 -11.47 15.87 13.13
C ARG A 133 -12.32 14.74 13.66
N LEU A 134 -11.72 13.56 13.71
CA LEU A 134 -12.39 12.35 14.13
C LEU A 134 -12.38 12.23 15.66
N SER A 135 -13.58 12.32 16.24
CA SER A 135 -13.81 12.31 17.68
C SER A 135 -14.60 11.08 18.12
N VAL A 136 -14.18 10.46 19.23
CA VAL A 136 -14.90 9.34 19.85
C VAL A 136 -15.21 9.65 21.30
N PHE A 137 -16.45 9.40 21.73
CA PHE A 137 -16.83 9.54 23.13
C PHE A 137 -16.18 8.44 23.98
N ARG A 138 -15.69 8.81 25.16
CA ARG A 138 -15.16 7.86 26.14
C ARG A 138 -16.18 6.73 26.40
N GLY A 139 -15.70 5.50 26.45
CA GLY A 139 -16.53 4.29 26.64
C GLY A 139 -17.14 3.72 25.36
N HIS A 140 -17.14 4.45 24.24
CA HIS A 140 -17.66 3.94 22.97
C HIS A 140 -16.60 3.11 22.23
N SER A 141 -17.06 2.16 21.42
CA SER A 141 -16.19 1.40 20.53
C SER A 141 -15.86 2.18 19.26
N PHE A 142 -14.66 1.96 18.76
CA PHE A 142 -14.25 2.41 17.44
C PHE A 142 -13.27 1.41 16.84
N THR A 143 -13.19 1.39 15.51
CA THR A 143 -12.26 0.52 14.78
C THR A 143 -11.44 1.37 13.83
N ILE A 144 -10.12 1.25 13.92
CA ILE A 144 -9.22 1.83 12.92
C ILE A 144 -9.02 0.77 11.83
N THR A 145 -9.16 1.19 10.58
CA THR A 145 -8.99 0.33 9.41
C THR A 145 -7.83 0.85 8.58
N CYS A 146 -6.86 -0.03 8.34
CA CYS A 146 -5.80 0.20 7.36
C CYS A 146 -6.15 -0.59 6.09
N SER A 147 -5.98 0.01 4.91
CA SER A 147 -6.16 -0.69 3.64
C SER A 147 -5.16 -0.26 2.59
N VAL A 148 -4.83 -1.17 1.68
CA VAL A 148 -4.01 -0.90 0.49
C VAL A 148 -4.77 -1.29 -0.76
N ARG A 149 -4.40 -0.70 -1.90
CA ARG A 149 -4.90 -1.20 -3.18
C ARG A 149 -4.40 -2.64 -3.40
N PRO A 150 -5.23 -3.53 -3.97
CA PRO A 150 -4.84 -4.90 -4.28
C PRO A 150 -3.67 -4.89 -5.28
N GLN A 151 -2.45 -5.03 -4.75
CA GLN A 151 -1.20 -5.04 -5.51
C GLN A 151 -0.34 -6.26 -5.19
N TYR A 152 -0.49 -6.82 -3.98
CA TYR A 152 0.23 -8.02 -3.52
C TYR A 152 -0.72 -8.92 -2.74
N PRO A 153 -0.58 -10.25 -2.86
CA PRO A 153 -1.26 -11.18 -1.97
C PRO A 153 -0.62 -11.12 -0.57
N GLY A 154 -1.44 -10.95 0.47
CA GLY A 154 -0.98 -10.97 1.86
C GLY A 154 -0.38 -9.64 2.33
N GLY A 155 0.67 -9.73 3.18
CA GLY A 155 1.27 -8.59 3.87
C GLY A 155 0.76 -8.41 5.30
N THR A 156 1.34 -7.43 6.01
CA THR A 156 1.01 -7.13 7.40
C THR A 156 0.91 -5.62 7.60
N PHE A 157 -0.04 -5.19 8.40
CA PHE A 157 -0.16 -3.80 8.85
C PHE A 157 0.32 -3.66 10.28
N ASN A 158 1.20 -2.70 10.50
CA ASN A 158 1.58 -2.19 11.80
C ASN A 158 0.88 -0.85 12.02
N LEU A 159 -0.04 -0.79 12.96
CA LEU A 159 -0.64 0.45 13.43
C LEU A 159 0.22 1.02 14.55
N HIS A 160 0.96 2.07 14.25
CA HIS A 160 1.74 2.82 15.22
C HIS A 160 0.86 3.86 15.89
N PHE A 161 0.85 3.87 17.21
CA PHE A 161 0.20 4.87 18.05
C PHE A 161 1.25 5.70 18.74
N ALA A 162 1.10 7.03 18.68
CA ALA A 162 1.90 8.01 19.40
C ALA A 162 1.00 8.94 20.21
N GLY A 163 0.89 8.64 21.51
CA GLY A 163 0.27 9.50 22.51
C GLY A 163 1.29 10.45 23.16
N THR A 164 0.86 11.18 24.19
CA THR A 164 1.73 12.16 24.87
C THR A 164 2.91 11.52 25.61
N ASN A 165 2.69 10.38 26.29
CA ASN A 165 3.69 9.69 27.10
C ASN A 165 3.83 8.20 26.74
N ARG A 166 3.18 7.75 25.67
CA ARG A 166 3.07 6.33 25.34
C ARG A 166 3.09 6.15 23.83
N THR A 167 3.87 5.17 23.40
CA THR A 167 3.90 4.70 22.01
C THR A 167 3.59 3.21 22.00
N ASP A 168 2.66 2.78 21.15
CA ASP A 168 2.31 1.37 20.98
C ASP A 168 2.36 1.00 19.51
N THR A 169 2.54 -0.29 19.22
CA THR A 169 2.43 -0.82 17.86
C THR A 169 1.53 -2.04 17.88
N TYR A 170 0.49 -2.03 17.06
CA TYR A 170 -0.44 -3.14 16.89
C TYR A 170 -0.23 -3.77 15.53
N THR A 171 -0.16 -5.09 15.45
CA THR A 171 0.14 -5.80 14.20
C THR A 171 -1.02 -6.70 13.82
N GLN A 172 -1.47 -6.60 12.57
CA GLN A 172 -2.55 -7.44 12.02
C GLN A 172 -2.22 -7.85 10.57
N PRO A 173 -2.56 -9.07 10.14
CA PRO A 173 -2.37 -9.50 8.76
C PRO A 173 -3.31 -8.73 7.82
N ALA A 174 -2.85 -8.46 6.59
CA ALA A 174 -3.65 -7.81 5.55
C ALA A 174 -4.60 -8.81 4.88
N VAL A 175 -5.70 -9.16 5.55
CA VAL A 175 -6.74 -10.03 5.00
C VAL A 175 -7.53 -9.26 3.95
N ASN A 176 -7.56 -9.75 2.72
CA ASN A 176 -8.18 -9.06 1.58
C ASN A 176 -7.69 -7.60 1.43
N HIS A 177 -6.37 -7.39 1.60
CA HIS A 177 -5.70 -6.09 1.51
C HIS A 177 -6.14 -5.07 2.58
N THR A 178 -6.79 -5.54 3.64
CA THR A 178 -7.32 -4.72 4.74
C THR A 178 -6.95 -5.31 6.09
N ALA A 179 -6.79 -4.46 7.10
CA ALA A 179 -6.66 -4.87 8.49
C ALA A 179 -7.50 -3.99 9.38
N HIS A 180 -8.16 -4.61 10.36
CA HIS A 180 -9.02 -3.94 11.32
C HIS A 180 -8.43 -4.03 12.73
N PHE A 181 -8.37 -2.90 13.41
CA PHE A 181 -7.85 -2.74 14.76
C PHE A 181 -9.01 -2.26 15.67
N PRO A 182 -9.72 -3.19 16.34
CA PRO A 182 -10.86 -2.84 17.17
C PRO A 182 -10.42 -2.31 18.53
N PHE A 183 -11.01 -1.19 18.94
CA PHE A 183 -10.92 -0.62 20.29
C PHE A 183 -12.30 -0.70 20.95
N PRO A 184 -12.56 -1.72 21.79
CA PRO A 184 -13.90 -1.97 22.34
C PRO A 184 -14.44 -0.83 23.21
N ALA A 185 -13.54 -0.08 23.86
CA ALA A 185 -13.92 1.07 24.68
C ALA A 185 -12.85 2.17 24.61
N ALA A 186 -13.24 3.35 24.16
CA ALA A 186 -12.39 4.53 24.10
C ALA A 186 -12.00 5.01 25.50
N ARG A 187 -10.70 5.24 25.71
CA ARG A 187 -10.11 5.74 26.95
C ARG A 187 -9.26 6.96 26.64
N SER A 188 -9.05 7.84 27.62
CA SER A 188 -8.19 9.01 27.44
C SER A 188 -6.77 8.67 26.96
N ALA A 189 -6.30 7.45 27.25
CA ALA A 189 -5.01 6.95 26.79
C ALA A 189 -4.95 6.64 25.28
N HIS A 190 -6.09 6.55 24.58
CA HIS A 190 -6.17 6.31 23.14
C HIS A 190 -6.25 7.62 22.33
N GLN A 191 -6.01 8.78 22.96
CA GLN A 191 -5.94 10.04 22.27
C GLN A 191 -4.51 10.27 21.76
N GLY A 192 -4.37 10.57 20.47
CA GLY A 192 -3.06 10.81 19.85
C GLY A 192 -3.06 10.57 18.35
N ASN A 193 -1.85 10.41 17.82
CA ASN A 193 -1.59 10.18 16.41
C ASN A 193 -1.51 8.68 16.11
N TYR A 194 -2.10 8.30 14.99
CA TYR A 194 -2.09 6.94 14.47
C TYR A 194 -1.55 6.92 13.04
N THR A 195 -0.67 5.97 12.75
CA THR A 195 -0.14 5.76 11.41
C THR A 195 -0.12 4.28 11.07
N CYS A 196 -0.58 3.92 9.88
CA CYS A 196 -0.50 2.56 9.35
C CYS A 196 0.79 2.41 8.53
N VAL A 197 1.63 1.44 8.88
CA VAL A 197 2.75 0.99 8.07
C VAL A 197 2.41 -0.37 7.49
N TYR A 198 2.27 -0.43 6.17
CA TYR A 198 2.11 -1.68 5.43
C TYR A 198 3.48 -2.27 5.14
N LEU A 199 3.63 -3.56 5.40
CA LEU A 199 4.86 -4.31 5.23
C LEU A 199 4.59 -5.58 4.42
N VAL A 200 5.42 -5.80 3.42
CA VAL A 200 5.44 -7.05 2.65
C VAL A 200 6.89 -7.53 2.54
N SER A 201 7.10 -8.80 2.84
CA SER A 201 8.40 -9.45 2.71
C SER A 201 8.37 -10.33 1.48
N PHE A 202 9.37 -10.19 0.62
CA PHE A 202 9.54 -11.05 -0.54
C PHE A 202 10.98 -11.53 -0.65
N HIS A 203 11.17 -12.85 -0.71
CA HIS A 203 12.48 -13.50 -0.54
C HIS A 203 13.19 -12.97 0.73
N ALA A 204 14.25 -12.18 0.57
CA ALA A 204 15.03 -11.57 1.64
C ALA A 204 14.84 -10.05 1.76
N THR A 205 14.00 -9.44 0.92
CA THR A 205 13.79 -7.98 0.89
C THR A 205 12.47 -7.63 1.57
N VAL A 206 12.50 -6.59 2.40
CA VAL A 206 11.33 -6.06 3.10
C VAL A 206 10.98 -4.71 2.52
N PHE A 207 9.75 -4.57 2.05
CA PHE A 207 9.22 -3.33 1.51
C PHE A 207 8.21 -2.75 2.50
N THR A 208 8.29 -1.44 2.73
CA THR A 208 7.38 -0.74 3.65
C THR A 208 6.77 0.52 3.02
N SER A 209 5.55 0.86 3.44
CA SER A 209 4.89 2.11 3.06
C SER A 209 4.03 2.61 4.19
N GLU A 210 4.05 3.93 4.40
CA GLU A 210 3.45 4.60 5.55
C GLU A 210 2.27 5.48 5.11
N SER A 211 1.18 5.43 5.87
CA SER A 211 -0.03 6.22 5.63
C SER A 211 0.15 7.70 5.97
N ALA A 212 -0.87 8.50 5.72
CA ALA A 212 -1.01 9.78 6.41
C ALA A 212 -1.22 9.55 7.92
N VAL A 213 -0.99 10.60 8.72
CA VAL A 213 -1.26 10.56 10.17
C VAL A 213 -2.74 10.81 10.41
N LEU A 214 -3.38 9.94 11.19
CA LEU A 214 -4.74 10.10 11.69
C LEU A 214 -4.71 10.53 13.16
N PHE A 215 -5.20 11.73 13.46
CA PHE A 215 -5.31 12.20 14.85
C PHE A 215 -6.70 11.92 15.41
N ILE A 216 -6.78 11.24 16.55
CA ILE A 216 -8.05 10.89 17.21
C ILE A 216 -8.14 11.61 18.56
N THR A 217 -9.29 12.27 18.80
CA THR A 217 -9.60 12.93 20.08
C THR A 217 -10.65 12.14 20.86
N ILE A 218 -10.40 11.91 22.15
CA ILE A 218 -11.35 11.21 23.04
C ILE A 218 -12.12 12.21 23.89
N TRP A 219 -13.40 12.38 23.58
CA TRP A 219 -14.26 13.34 24.26
C TRP A 219 -14.80 12.75 25.56
N LYS A 220 -14.77 13.56 26.61
CA LYS A 220 -15.53 13.28 27.83
C LYS A 220 -16.96 13.73 27.59
N CYS A 221 -17.95 12.91 27.91
CA CYS A 221 -19.30 13.43 28.10
C CYS A 221 -19.26 14.34 29.32
N GLU A 222 -19.40 15.65 29.12
CA GLU A 222 -19.75 16.53 30.23
C GLU A 222 -21.15 16.17 30.71
N PRO A 223 -21.39 16.03 32.03
CA PRO A 223 -22.74 15.90 32.53
C PRO A 223 -23.49 17.18 32.16
N ALA A 224 -24.65 17.03 31.51
CA ALA A 224 -25.55 18.15 31.26
C ALA A 224 -25.74 18.90 32.58
N LEU A 225 -25.37 20.18 32.59
CA LEU A 225 -25.68 21.10 33.68
C LEU A 225 -27.14 20.90 34.05
N LYS A 226 -27.40 20.38 35.26
CA LYS A 226 -28.74 20.36 35.82
C LYS A 226 -29.17 21.82 35.95
N LEU A 227 -29.94 22.32 34.97
CA LEU A 227 -30.73 23.53 35.12
C LEU A 227 -31.71 23.26 36.27
N SER A 228 -31.34 23.65 37.48
CA SER A 228 -32.26 23.72 38.60
C SER A 228 -33.25 24.83 38.30
N LEU A 229 -34.43 24.47 37.79
CA LEU A 229 -35.60 25.34 37.83
C LEU A 229 -35.97 25.56 39.30
N THR A 230 -35.45 26.64 39.90
CA THR A 230 -36.02 27.17 41.13
C THR A 230 -37.40 27.74 40.77
N ALA A 231 -38.45 26.97 41.06
CA ALA A 231 -39.82 27.46 41.04
C ALA A 231 -39.99 28.51 42.16
N SER A 232 -39.67 29.76 41.82
CA SER A 232 -40.00 30.94 42.63
C SER A 232 -41.36 31.46 42.16
N GLY A 233 -42.32 31.53 43.09
CA GLY A 233 -43.45 32.44 42.97
C GLY A 233 -44.82 31.79 42.77
N ALA A 234 -45.33 31.09 43.79
CA ALA A 234 -46.77 31.01 44.00
C ALA A 234 -47.30 32.42 44.32
N LYS A 235 -47.93 33.10 43.36
CA LYS A 235 -48.80 34.25 43.64
C LYS A 235 -50.25 33.80 43.59
N LYS A 236 -50.81 33.58 44.78
CA LYS A 236 -52.26 33.58 45.04
C LYS A 236 -52.86 34.87 44.50
N TRP A 237 -53.96 34.76 43.75
CA TRP A 237 -54.96 35.81 43.69
C TRP A 237 -56.31 35.20 44.13
N LEU A 238 -56.76 35.66 45.30
CA LEU A 238 -58.09 35.44 45.86
C LEU A 238 -58.79 36.80 45.79
N LYS A 239 -59.76 36.91 44.88
CA LYS A 239 -61.11 37.52 45.02
C LYS A 239 -61.65 37.84 43.63
#